data_AF-A0A961PCK3-F1
#
_entry.id   AF-A0A961PCK3-F1
#
_cell.length_a   1.000
_cell.length_b   1.000
_cell.length_c   1.000
_cell.angle_alpha   90.00
_cell.angle_beta   90.00
_cell.angle_gamma   90.00
#
_symmetry.space_group_name_H-M   'P 1'
#
loop_
_entity.id
_entity.type
_entity.pdbx_description
1 polymer ?
#
loop_
_entity_poly.entity_id
_entity_poly.type
_entity_poly.pdbx_seq_one_letter_code
_entity_poly.pdbx_strand_id
1 'polypeptide(L)'
;MTDADFAGSIGLHEDTLRKQVKRNAAFRHYFDVTNGTHRGNATEYEITAAALGEAAVRKRGKLGNTEAVSDRAGGAECGRDPDAKAGIRPANGSETKPGDMPAMEDKGGEIVPERRVIHPGKAGLDHPPSQGNPSSNPDCADGAQEVSEKDGNGGSGSVSHRRRTNVRTEDLGSKDDRFAEILDGFISSYPRPGDRDAVEAVLRGAIREGVDPEHILAGARAYAAEQKGNAPRYIAYPENWLRQRRWEQYPAPSAPASEDAVLANLAAMVTAGKSYASSAISSTRAHQLLAAGLVTRDQLRAVGVAA
;
A
#
# COMPACT_ATOMS: atom_id res chain seq x y z
N MET A 1 19.43 -1.34 30.57
CA MET A 1 19.75 -2.44 29.64
C MET A 1 19.60 -1.93 28.22
N THR A 2 20.56 -2.17 27.32
CA THR A 2 20.48 -1.66 25.93
C THR A 2 19.61 -2.54 25.03
N ASP A 3 19.23 -2.03 23.85
CA ASP A 3 18.49 -2.81 22.83
C ASP A 3 19.24 -4.08 22.42
N ALA A 4 20.57 -4.01 22.26
CA ALA A 4 21.39 -5.15 21.89
C ALA A 4 21.44 -6.21 22.99
N ASP A 5 21.60 -5.79 24.26
CA ASP A 5 21.60 -6.70 25.41
C ASP A 5 20.24 -7.39 25.57
N PHE A 6 19.16 -6.62 25.41
CA PHE A 6 17.81 -7.15 25.54
C PHE A 6 17.48 -8.10 24.40
N ALA A 7 17.79 -7.73 23.15
CA ALA A 7 17.61 -8.56 21.96
C ALA A 7 18.39 -9.87 22.09
N GLY A 8 19.65 -9.81 22.52
CA GLY A 8 20.50 -10.97 22.78
C GLY A 8 19.92 -11.89 23.87
N SER A 9 19.37 -11.32 24.94
CA SER A 9 18.79 -12.10 26.05
C SER A 9 17.56 -12.91 25.66
N ILE A 10 16.78 -12.44 24.67
CA ILE A 10 15.56 -13.10 24.19
C ILE A 10 15.77 -13.84 22.86
N GLY A 11 17.00 -13.87 22.34
CA GLY A 11 17.33 -14.51 21.06
C GLY A 11 16.67 -13.85 19.84
N LEU A 12 16.34 -12.55 19.93
CA LEU A 12 15.79 -11.79 18.82
C LEU A 12 16.86 -10.90 18.18
N HIS A 13 16.68 -10.59 16.89
CA HIS A 13 17.50 -9.60 16.21
C HIS A 13 17.08 -8.18 16.63
N GLU A 14 18.05 -7.27 16.80
CA GLU A 14 17.83 -5.90 17.27
C GLU A 14 16.80 -5.14 16.41
N ASP A 15 16.89 -5.26 15.09
CA ASP A 15 15.91 -4.66 14.18
C ASP A 15 14.48 -5.15 14.40
N THR A 16 14.28 -6.44 14.70
CA THR A 16 12.97 -7.03 14.96
C THR A 16 12.39 -6.47 16.26
N LEU A 17 13.24 -6.34 17.28
CA LEU A 17 12.88 -5.70 18.54
C LEU A 17 12.43 -4.25 18.33
N ARG A 18 13.18 -3.46 17.55
CA ARG A 18 12.88 -2.05 17.26
C ARG A 18 11.64 -1.86 16.38
N LYS A 19 11.47 -2.66 15.33
CA LYS A 19 10.42 -2.49 14.32
C LYS A 19 9.08 -3.08 14.75
N GLN A 20 9.08 -4.21 15.46
CA GLN A 20 7.86 -4.97 15.75
C GLN A 20 7.52 -4.96 17.24
N VAL A 21 8.47 -5.35 18.09
CA VAL A 21 8.20 -5.58 19.52
C VAL A 21 7.91 -4.26 20.26
N LYS A 22 8.71 -3.21 20.06
CA LYS A 22 8.49 -1.88 20.66
C LYS A 22 7.17 -1.21 20.25
N ARG A 23 6.56 -1.65 19.14
CA ARG A 23 5.27 -1.12 18.67
C ARG A 23 4.08 -1.87 19.26
N ASN A 24 4.30 -3.05 19.83
CA ASN A 24 3.24 -3.86 20.41
C ASN A 24 2.75 -3.24 21.74
N ALA A 25 1.43 -3.06 21.86
CA ALA A 25 0.81 -2.51 23.06
C ALA A 25 1.02 -3.41 24.29
N ALA A 26 1.03 -4.74 24.11
CA ALA A 26 1.31 -5.68 25.19
C ALA A 26 2.72 -5.47 25.73
N PHE A 27 3.71 -5.25 24.86
CA PHE A 27 5.08 -5.02 25.28
C PHE A 27 5.21 -3.75 26.16
N ARG A 28 4.54 -2.66 25.76
CA ARG A 28 4.51 -1.40 26.53
C ARG A 28 3.73 -1.50 27.84
N HIS A 29 2.91 -2.53 28.02
CA HIS A 29 2.26 -2.79 29.30
C HIS A 29 3.27 -3.30 30.34
N TYR A 30 4.24 -4.12 29.90
CA TYR A 30 5.22 -4.74 30.79
C TYR A 30 6.50 -3.94 30.97
N PHE A 31 6.89 -3.17 29.95
CA PHE A 31 8.14 -2.40 29.95
C PHE A 31 7.87 -0.93 29.68
N ASP A 32 8.41 -0.08 30.54
CA ASP A 32 8.58 1.33 30.23
C ASP A 32 9.86 1.51 29.41
N VAL A 33 9.76 2.38 28.42
CA VAL A 33 10.74 2.51 27.34
C VAL A 33 11.20 3.97 27.32
N THR A 34 12.28 4.27 28.04
CA THR A 34 12.86 5.61 28.08
C THR A 34 13.82 5.76 26.90
N ASN A 35 13.41 6.57 25.92
CA ASN A 35 14.27 6.89 24.78
C ASN A 35 15.35 7.88 25.24
N GLY A 36 16.60 7.43 25.31
CA GLY A 36 17.73 8.29 25.63
C GLY A 36 17.93 9.43 24.62
N THR A 37 18.54 10.52 25.09
CA THR A 37 18.71 11.79 24.36
C THR A 37 19.55 11.69 23.08
N HIS A 38 20.31 10.61 22.89
CA HIS A 38 21.11 10.41 21.68
C HIS A 38 20.35 9.60 20.64
N ARG A 39 20.28 10.14 19.42
CA ARG A 39 19.67 9.53 18.23
C ARG A 39 20.18 8.10 18.00
N GLY A 40 19.47 7.13 18.57
CA GLY A 40 19.52 5.74 18.14
C GLY A 40 19.92 4.70 19.20
N ASN A 41 20.67 4.99 20.26
CA ASN A 41 21.47 3.92 20.88
C ASN A 41 21.34 3.64 22.37
N ALA A 42 20.44 4.29 23.11
CA ALA A 42 20.15 3.83 24.47
C ALA A 42 18.67 4.01 24.77
N THR A 43 17.91 2.96 24.46
CA THR A 43 16.59 2.83 25.07
C THR A 43 16.81 2.02 26.33
N GLU A 44 16.58 2.62 27.50
CA GLU A 44 16.58 1.86 28.73
C GLU A 44 15.20 1.23 28.92
N TYR A 45 15.21 -0.03 29.38
CA TYR A 45 14.00 -0.78 29.66
C TYR A 45 13.88 -0.94 31.17
N GLU A 46 12.79 -0.43 31.72
CA GLU A 46 12.40 -0.66 33.10
C GLU A 46 11.11 -1.49 33.12
N ILE A 47 11.04 -2.47 34.02
CA ILE A 47 9.81 -3.24 34.20
C ILE A 47 8.81 -2.34 34.90
N THR A 48 7.59 -2.23 34.35
CA THR A 48 6.56 -1.38 34.94
C THR A 48 6.15 -1.89 36.33
N ALA A 49 5.79 -0.96 37.23
CA ALA A 49 5.26 -1.32 38.54
C ALA A 49 4.01 -2.22 38.45
N ALA A 50 3.20 -2.04 37.39
CA ALA A 50 2.03 -2.86 37.09
C ALA A 50 2.42 -4.32 36.78
N ALA A 51 3.44 -4.54 35.94
CA ALA A 51 3.96 -5.86 35.63
C ALA A 51 4.54 -6.57 36.87
N LEU A 52 5.27 -5.84 37.71
CA LEU A 52 5.76 -6.37 38.99
C LEU A 52 4.61 -6.75 39.93
N GLY A 53 3.54 -5.94 39.98
CA GLY A 53 2.32 -6.26 40.72
C GLY A 53 1.64 -7.53 40.23
N GLU A 54 1.44 -7.66 38.92
CA GLU A 54 0.83 -8.85 38.31
C GLU A 54 1.68 -10.11 38.51
N ALA A 55 3.01 -10.00 38.38
CA ALA A 55 3.93 -11.10 38.68
C ALA A 55 3.88 -11.50 40.17
N ALA A 56 3.74 -10.54 41.08
CA ALA A 56 3.58 -10.82 42.51
C ALA A 56 2.23 -11.49 42.84
N VAL A 57 1.17 -11.17 42.09
CA VAL A 57 -0.13 -11.86 42.16
C VAL A 57 0.00 -13.28 41.64
N ARG A 58 0.65 -13.50 40.49
CA ARG A 58 0.94 -14.85 39.95
C ARG A 58 1.77 -15.70 40.91
N LYS A 59 2.76 -15.11 41.59
CA LYS A 59 3.58 -15.82 42.57
C LYS A 59 2.80 -16.22 43.84
N ARG A 60 1.75 -15.46 44.19
CA ARG A 60 0.91 -15.71 45.38
C ARG A 60 -0.36 -16.52 45.09
N GLY A 61 -0.83 -16.55 43.84
CA GLY A 61 -2.05 -17.21 43.43
C GLY A 61 -1.80 -18.30 42.39
N LYS A 62 -2.24 -19.53 42.70
CA LYS A 62 -2.33 -20.71 41.83
C LYS A 62 -3.10 -20.43 40.52
N LEU A 63 -2.52 -19.72 39.57
CA LEU A 63 -2.97 -19.71 38.19
C LEU A 63 -2.03 -20.64 37.41
N GLY A 64 -2.45 -21.89 37.27
CA GLY A 64 -1.74 -22.89 36.47
C GLY A 64 -1.77 -22.47 35.01
N ASN A 65 -0.60 -22.13 34.46
CA ASN A 65 -0.47 -21.69 33.09
C ASN A 65 0.10 -22.83 32.23
N THR A 66 -0.70 -23.90 32.09
CA THR A 66 -0.52 -24.95 31.08
C THR A 66 -1.91 -25.52 30.74
N GLU A 67 -2.60 -24.93 29.77
CA GLU A 67 -3.39 -25.79 28.89
C GLU A 67 -2.37 -26.65 28.14
N ALA A 68 -2.36 -27.94 28.48
CA ALA A 68 -1.43 -28.92 27.94
C ALA A 68 -1.67 -29.10 26.42
N VAL A 69 -0.81 -28.50 25.61
CA VAL A 69 -0.54 -28.96 24.24
C VAL A 69 0.66 -29.91 24.33
N SER A 70 0.40 -31.17 24.67
CA SER A 70 1.35 -32.27 24.47
C SER A 70 0.58 -33.60 24.49
N ASP A 71 0.24 -34.11 23.30
CA ASP A 71 0.56 -35.47 22.86
C ASP A 71 -0.30 -35.87 21.66
N ARG A 72 0.28 -35.73 20.45
CA ARG A 72 -0.17 -36.41 19.23
C ARG A 72 1.04 -37.02 18.53
N ALA A 73 1.58 -38.08 19.11
CA ALA A 73 2.13 -39.21 18.38
C ALA A 73 1.08 -40.33 18.55
N GLY A 74 0.39 -40.81 17.52
CA GLY A 74 0.97 -41.54 16.40
C GLY A 74 1.05 -43.02 16.78
N GLY A 75 0.09 -43.84 16.32
CA GLY A 75 0.33 -45.28 16.17
C GLY A 75 -0.77 -46.24 16.63
N ALA A 76 -1.44 -46.82 15.63
CA ALA A 76 -1.84 -48.22 15.52
C ALA A 76 -3.03 -48.76 16.35
N GLU A 77 -4.12 -48.86 15.60
CA GLU A 77 -5.18 -49.85 15.67
C GLU A 77 -4.69 -51.28 15.97
N CYS A 78 -5.40 -51.98 16.83
CA CYS A 78 -5.91 -53.34 16.56
C CYS A 78 -6.98 -53.66 17.60
N GLY A 79 -8.23 -53.70 17.14
CA GLY A 79 -9.36 -54.15 17.92
C GLY A 79 -9.27 -55.64 18.28
N ARG A 80 -9.81 -55.96 19.46
CA ARG A 80 -10.37 -57.27 19.77
C ARG A 80 -11.64 -57.04 20.59
N ASP A 81 -12.76 -57.34 19.96
CA ASP A 81 -14.11 -57.63 20.48
C ASP A 81 -14.11 -58.64 21.66
N PRO A 82 -15.27 -59.02 22.25
CA PRO A 82 -16.58 -58.36 22.38
C PRO A 82 -17.16 -58.46 23.83
N ASP A 83 -18.45 -58.12 23.97
CA ASP A 83 -19.41 -58.58 25.00
C ASP A 83 -19.36 -57.93 26.39
N ALA A 84 -20.40 -57.14 26.71
CA ALA A 84 -21.41 -57.52 27.72
C ALA A 84 -22.34 -56.35 28.12
N LYS A 85 -23.63 -56.57 27.84
CA LYS A 85 -24.81 -56.41 28.72
C LYS A 85 -24.90 -55.24 29.74
N ALA A 86 -26.05 -54.57 29.58
CA ALA A 86 -27.09 -54.32 30.60
C ALA A 86 -26.87 -53.23 31.66
N GLY A 87 -27.71 -52.19 31.54
CA GLY A 87 -28.70 -51.84 32.57
C GLY A 87 -28.23 -51.02 33.78
N ILE A 88 -28.93 -49.90 34.02
CA ILE A 88 -29.57 -49.48 35.29
C ILE A 88 -29.65 -47.93 35.35
N ARG A 89 -30.89 -47.40 35.30
CA ARG A 89 -31.33 -46.11 35.91
C ARG A 89 -31.48 -46.34 37.42
N PRO A 90 -31.33 -45.36 38.34
CA PRO A 90 -32.25 -44.20 38.52
C PRO A 90 -31.52 -42.87 38.91
N ALA A 91 -32.03 -41.69 38.56
CA ALA A 91 -33.07 -40.85 39.20
C ALA A 91 -32.66 -40.18 40.53
N ASN A 92 -32.84 -38.84 40.54
CA ASN A 92 -33.01 -37.85 41.64
C ASN A 92 -32.21 -36.58 41.25
N GLY A 93 -32.76 -35.39 41.08
CA GLY A 93 -33.94 -34.76 41.68
C GLY A 93 -33.47 -33.57 42.53
N SER A 94 -33.64 -32.34 42.07
CA SER A 94 -33.88 -31.16 42.93
C SER A 94 -34.13 -29.91 42.09
N GLU A 95 -35.35 -29.42 42.23
CA GLU A 95 -35.85 -28.12 41.81
C GLU A 95 -35.06 -26.96 42.42
N THR A 96 -34.88 -25.89 41.66
CA THR A 96 -34.73 -24.53 42.21
C THR A 96 -35.68 -23.58 41.49
N LYS A 97 -36.37 -22.79 42.31
CA LYS A 97 -37.52 -21.94 41.99
C LYS A 97 -37.13 -20.69 41.18
N PRO A 98 -38.04 -20.14 40.36
CA PRO A 98 -37.86 -18.86 39.70
C PRO A 98 -38.22 -17.71 40.65
N GLY A 99 -37.32 -16.73 40.77
CA GLY A 99 -37.52 -15.50 41.53
C GLY A 99 -37.43 -14.28 40.60
N ASP A 100 -38.47 -13.46 40.68
CA ASP A 100 -38.62 -12.04 40.31
C ASP A 100 -37.51 -11.36 39.49
N MET A 101 -37.85 -11.05 38.24
CA MET A 101 -37.20 -10.01 37.44
C MET A 101 -38.20 -8.85 37.26
N PRO A 102 -37.89 -7.63 37.73
CA PRO A 102 -38.76 -6.48 37.56
C PRO A 102 -38.78 -5.99 36.11
N ALA A 103 -39.97 -5.58 35.68
CA ALA A 103 -40.26 -4.97 34.40
C ALA A 103 -39.38 -3.72 34.16
N MET A 104 -38.60 -3.73 33.08
CA MET A 104 -38.04 -2.52 32.50
C MET A 104 -38.77 -2.17 31.22
N GLU A 105 -39.15 -0.91 31.18
CA GLU A 105 -40.05 -0.27 30.24
C GLU A 105 -39.46 -0.17 28.83
N ASP A 106 -40.39 -0.32 27.90
CA ASP A 106 -40.31 -0.13 26.47
C ASP A 106 -39.80 1.27 26.09
N LYS A 107 -38.65 1.33 25.42
CA LYS A 107 -38.24 2.49 24.64
C LYS A 107 -37.89 2.04 23.23
N GLY A 108 -38.88 2.18 22.34
CA GLY A 108 -38.72 2.08 20.90
C GLY A 108 -37.62 2.99 20.39
N GLY A 109 -36.55 2.37 19.88
CA GLY A 109 -35.53 2.98 19.05
C GLY A 109 -35.51 2.23 17.72
N GLU A 110 -35.93 2.93 16.67
CA GLU A 110 -35.99 2.47 15.28
C GLU A 110 -34.57 2.20 14.76
N ILE A 111 -34.17 0.93 14.75
CA ILE A 111 -32.87 0.50 14.19
C ILE A 111 -33.07 0.21 12.70
N VAL A 112 -32.66 1.16 11.87
CA VAL A 112 -32.50 0.96 10.42
C VAL A 112 -31.37 -0.06 10.20
N PRO A 113 -31.56 -1.14 9.42
CA PRO A 113 -30.51 -2.12 9.20
C PRO A 113 -29.43 -1.56 8.27
N GLU A 114 -28.27 -1.26 8.85
CA GLU A 114 -27.06 -0.90 8.12
C GLU A 114 -26.55 -2.13 7.34
N ARG A 115 -26.54 -2.03 6.02
CA ARG A 115 -25.98 -3.04 5.11
C ARG A 115 -24.50 -3.24 5.42
N ARG A 116 -24.20 -4.39 6.04
CA ARG A 116 -22.84 -4.92 6.20
C ARG A 116 -22.27 -5.21 4.81
N VAL A 117 -21.44 -4.31 4.29
CA VAL A 117 -20.63 -4.55 3.08
C VAL A 117 -19.53 -5.54 3.47
N ILE A 118 -19.66 -6.76 2.95
CA ILE A 118 -18.65 -7.81 3.05
C ILE A 118 -17.49 -7.42 2.11
N HIS A 119 -16.32 -7.11 2.67
CA HIS A 119 -15.08 -7.01 1.89
C HIS A 119 -14.56 -8.43 1.60
N PRO A 120 -14.41 -8.85 0.33
CA PRO A 120 -13.72 -10.10 0.03
C PRO A 120 -12.22 -9.94 0.32
N GLY A 121 -11.69 -10.89 1.10
CA GLY A 121 -10.29 -10.96 1.52
C GLY A 121 -9.35 -11.08 0.31
N LYS A 122 -8.28 -10.29 0.33
CA LYS A 122 -7.15 -10.46 -0.59
C LYS A 122 -6.27 -11.61 -0.08
N ALA A 123 -6.33 -12.71 -0.82
CA ALA A 123 -5.37 -13.79 -0.79
C ALA A 123 -3.95 -13.26 -1.08
N GLY A 124 -2.97 -13.93 -0.47
CA GLY A 124 -1.55 -13.59 -0.54
C GLY A 124 -1.00 -13.55 -1.95
N LEU A 125 -0.08 -12.62 -2.15
CA LEU A 125 0.90 -12.66 -3.23
C LEU A 125 2.28 -12.45 -2.60
N ASP A 126 2.98 -13.58 -2.48
CA ASP A 126 4.40 -13.70 -2.21
C ASP A 126 5.18 -12.76 -3.13
N HIS A 127 5.91 -11.82 -2.53
CA HIS A 127 6.94 -11.04 -3.24
C HIS A 127 8.30 -11.68 -3.00
N PRO A 128 9.10 -11.97 -4.04
CA PRO A 128 10.46 -12.42 -3.87
C PRO A 128 11.37 -11.28 -3.35
N PRO A 129 12.44 -11.60 -2.61
CA PRO A 129 13.35 -10.60 -2.07
C PRO A 129 14.16 -9.94 -3.18
N SER A 130 13.99 -8.63 -3.33
CA SER A 130 14.84 -7.77 -4.17
C SER A 130 16.25 -7.75 -3.60
N GLN A 131 17.21 -8.17 -4.42
CA GLN A 131 18.63 -8.11 -4.10
C GLN A 131 19.08 -6.65 -3.91
N GLY A 132 19.90 -6.44 -2.88
CA GLY A 132 20.48 -5.14 -2.55
C GLY A 132 21.54 -4.72 -3.56
N ASN A 133 21.50 -3.45 -3.94
CA ASN A 133 22.60 -2.79 -4.63
C ASN A 133 23.57 -2.21 -3.57
N PRO A 134 24.87 -2.57 -3.59
CA PRO A 134 25.88 -1.90 -2.81
C PRO A 134 26.48 -0.76 -3.64
N SER A 135 26.28 0.50 -3.24
CA SER A 135 27.08 1.62 -3.74
C SER A 135 27.94 2.14 -2.60
N SER A 136 29.13 1.56 -2.52
CA SER A 136 30.28 2.09 -1.80
C SER A 136 30.83 3.28 -2.59
N ASN A 137 30.93 4.45 -1.96
CA ASN A 137 31.79 5.54 -2.44
C ASN A 137 32.86 5.78 -1.36
N PRO A 138 34.13 5.40 -1.61
CA PRO A 138 35.27 5.96 -0.90
C PRO A 138 35.93 7.07 -1.73
N ASP A 139 36.54 8.03 -1.00
CA ASP A 139 37.63 8.91 -1.41
C ASP A 139 37.48 9.84 -2.63
N CYS A 140 37.55 11.15 -2.34
CA CYS A 140 38.45 12.06 -3.03
C CYS A 140 38.70 13.29 -2.13
N ALA A 141 39.92 13.35 -1.60
CA ALA A 141 40.50 14.50 -0.94
C ALA A 141 41.13 15.46 -1.97
N ASP A 142 41.36 16.68 -1.46
CA ASP A 142 42.38 17.67 -1.86
C ASP A 142 42.21 18.57 -3.10
N GLY A 143 42.24 19.88 -2.80
CA GLY A 143 43.08 20.85 -3.50
C GLY A 143 42.41 21.72 -4.57
N ALA A 144 42.00 22.94 -4.21
CA ALA A 144 42.07 24.07 -5.13
C ALA A 144 42.18 25.40 -4.38
N GLN A 145 43.28 26.08 -4.68
CA GLN A 145 43.73 27.36 -4.12
C GLN A 145 42.86 28.55 -4.55
N GLU A 146 42.75 29.47 -3.59
CA GLU A 146 42.56 30.91 -3.76
C GLU A 146 43.46 31.51 -4.85
N VAL A 147 42.87 32.29 -5.76
CA VAL A 147 43.57 33.40 -6.42
C VAL A 147 42.63 34.60 -6.55
N SER A 148 43.09 35.70 -5.95
CA SER A 148 42.49 37.03 -5.92
C SER A 148 42.71 37.82 -7.21
N GLU A 149 41.72 38.67 -7.52
CA GLU A 149 41.76 40.04 -8.07
C GLU A 149 42.80 40.46 -9.13
N LYS A 150 42.29 41.06 -10.23
CA LYS A 150 42.75 42.38 -10.72
C LYS A 150 41.83 43.02 -11.78
N ASP A 151 41.30 44.19 -11.40
CA ASP A 151 41.20 45.47 -12.12
C ASP A 151 40.92 45.56 -13.63
N GLY A 152 39.74 46.12 -13.95
CA GLY A 152 39.56 47.42 -14.64
C GLY A 152 39.89 47.57 -16.12
N ASN A 153 38.91 47.97 -16.94
CA ASN A 153 39.07 49.08 -17.92
C ASN A 153 37.71 49.51 -18.51
N GLY A 154 37.48 50.82 -18.59
CA GLY A 154 36.30 51.45 -19.18
C GLY A 154 36.38 51.61 -20.70
N GLY A 155 35.23 51.86 -21.33
CA GLY A 155 35.14 52.14 -22.75
C GLY A 155 33.72 52.48 -23.20
N SER A 156 33.34 53.74 -22.97
CA SER A 156 32.15 54.35 -23.58
C SER A 156 32.43 54.60 -25.06
N GLY A 157 31.55 54.11 -25.95
CA GLY A 157 31.62 54.33 -27.38
C GLY A 157 30.26 54.05 -28.01
N SER A 158 29.49 55.11 -28.25
CA SER A 158 28.13 55.05 -28.77
C SER A 158 28.09 55.23 -30.30
N VAL A 159 27.06 54.60 -30.89
CA VAL A 159 26.39 54.85 -32.18
C VAL A 159 27.12 54.48 -33.50
N SER A 160 26.63 53.45 -34.21
CA SER A 160 25.70 53.64 -35.36
C SER A 160 25.65 52.44 -36.32
N HIS A 161 24.42 51.94 -36.48
CA HIS A 161 23.79 51.49 -37.73
C HIS A 161 24.16 50.14 -38.37
N ARG A 162 23.08 49.33 -38.46
CA ARG A 162 22.76 48.27 -39.44
C ARG A 162 23.50 46.93 -39.30
N ARG A 163 22.81 45.97 -38.71
CA ARG A 163 21.99 45.00 -39.47
C ARG A 163 21.14 44.17 -38.51
N ARG A 164 19.85 44.13 -38.80
CA ARG A 164 18.93 43.08 -38.32
C ARG A 164 19.56 41.72 -38.62
N THR A 165 19.82 40.94 -37.60
CA THR A 165 19.60 39.49 -37.65
C THR A 165 18.67 39.17 -36.49
N ASN A 166 17.38 39.09 -36.79
CA ASN A 166 16.41 38.37 -35.96
C ASN A 166 16.89 36.92 -35.92
N VAL A 167 17.81 36.61 -35.01
CA VAL A 167 18.20 35.25 -34.69
C VAL A 167 17.09 34.71 -33.80
N ARG A 168 16.12 34.13 -34.50
CA ARG A 168 15.05 33.24 -34.08
C ARG A 168 15.28 32.59 -32.70
N THR A 169 14.84 33.27 -31.64
CA THR A 169 14.71 32.75 -30.26
C THR A 169 13.44 31.91 -30.10
N GLU A 170 13.05 31.14 -31.12
CA GLU A 170 11.72 30.49 -31.15
C GLU A 170 11.74 29.00 -30.82
N ASP A 171 12.92 28.40 -30.57
CA ASP A 171 13.05 26.96 -30.32
C ASP A 171 13.17 26.59 -28.82
N LEU A 172 13.49 27.56 -27.96
CA LEU A 172 13.62 27.30 -26.51
C LEU A 172 12.29 27.46 -25.75
N GLY A 173 11.36 28.29 -26.25
CA GLY A 173 10.05 28.49 -25.60
C GLY A 173 9.18 27.24 -25.60
N SER A 174 9.21 26.46 -26.68
CA SER A 174 8.29 25.32 -26.86
C SER A 174 8.47 24.18 -25.85
N LYS A 175 9.70 23.96 -25.34
CA LYS A 175 9.96 22.91 -24.35
C LYS A 175 9.56 23.34 -22.94
N ASP A 176 9.79 24.61 -22.61
CA ASP A 176 9.39 25.17 -21.32
C ASP A 176 7.87 25.32 -21.22
N ASP A 177 7.20 25.68 -22.32
CA ASP A 177 5.73 25.73 -22.41
C ASP A 177 5.12 24.34 -22.20
N ARG A 178 5.61 23.32 -22.90
CA ARG A 178 5.15 21.92 -22.73
C ARG A 178 5.40 21.42 -21.30
N PHE A 179 6.53 21.80 -20.70
CA PHE A 179 6.82 21.43 -19.31
C PHE A 179 5.86 22.12 -18.33
N ALA A 180 5.54 23.40 -18.56
CA ALA A 180 4.57 24.13 -17.75
C ALA A 180 3.19 23.45 -17.77
N GLU A 181 2.73 22.99 -18.94
CA GLU A 181 1.49 22.22 -19.06
C GLU A 181 1.52 20.92 -18.24
N ILE A 182 2.65 20.20 -18.25
CA ILE A 182 2.84 18.98 -17.46
C ILE A 182 2.83 19.30 -15.96
N LEU A 183 3.53 20.35 -15.55
CA LEU A 183 3.59 20.79 -14.15
C LEU A 183 2.20 21.18 -13.64
N ASP A 184 1.45 21.96 -14.43
CA ASP A 184 0.09 22.37 -14.08
C ASP A 184 -0.86 21.18 -14.03
N GLY A 185 -0.76 20.25 -14.98
CA GLY A 185 -1.51 19.00 -14.98
C GLY A 185 -1.21 18.13 -13.75
N PHE A 186 0.06 18.09 -13.32
CA PHE A 186 0.46 17.37 -12.11
C PHE A 186 -0.12 18.02 -10.86
N ILE A 187 0.06 19.34 -10.69
CA ILE A 187 -0.42 20.07 -9.50
C ILE A 187 -1.96 20.00 -9.41
N SER A 188 -2.65 20.14 -10.53
CA SER A 188 -4.13 20.08 -10.55
C SER A 188 -4.68 18.68 -10.26
N SER A 189 -3.93 17.62 -10.56
CA SER A 189 -4.37 16.25 -10.30
C SER A 189 -4.01 15.74 -8.90
N TYR A 190 -3.02 16.36 -8.25
CA TYR A 190 -2.54 15.91 -6.95
C TYR A 190 -3.52 16.31 -5.83
N PRO A 191 -3.85 15.39 -4.90
CA PRO A 191 -4.90 15.61 -3.88
C PRO A 191 -4.55 16.66 -2.81
N ARG A 192 -3.30 17.14 -2.78
CA ARG A 192 -2.79 18.03 -1.74
C ARG A 192 -1.92 19.14 -2.34
N PRO A 193 -2.08 20.40 -1.92
CA PRO A 193 -1.17 21.47 -2.36
C PRO A 193 0.23 21.25 -1.78
N GLY A 194 1.24 21.53 -2.59
CA GLY A 194 2.65 21.56 -2.17
C GLY A 194 3.35 22.79 -2.73
N ASP A 195 4.65 22.87 -2.47
CA ASP A 195 5.50 23.95 -2.98
C ASP A 195 5.74 23.76 -4.49
N ARG A 196 5.25 24.70 -5.29
CA ARG A 196 5.32 24.64 -6.76
C ARG A 196 6.76 24.59 -7.25
N ASP A 197 7.66 25.38 -6.68
CA ASP A 197 9.06 25.47 -7.13
C ASP A 197 9.82 24.19 -6.79
N ALA A 198 9.54 23.62 -5.61
CA ALA A 198 10.11 22.34 -5.21
C ALA A 198 9.59 21.18 -6.07
N VAL A 199 8.30 21.17 -6.42
CA VAL A 199 7.70 20.19 -7.32
C VAL A 199 8.29 20.30 -8.72
N GLU A 200 8.40 21.52 -9.25
CA GLU A 200 9.03 21.79 -10.54
C GLU A 200 10.45 21.24 -10.62
N ALA A 201 11.29 21.55 -9.62
CA ALA A 201 12.68 21.11 -9.61
C ALA A 201 12.81 19.58 -9.62
N VAL A 202 12.00 18.88 -8.82
CA VAL A 202 12.01 17.41 -8.75
C VAL A 202 11.43 16.78 -10.03
N LEU A 203 10.33 17.34 -10.55
CA LEU A 203 9.69 16.85 -11.77
C LEU A 203 10.61 17.02 -12.99
N ARG A 204 11.27 18.18 -13.12
CA ARG A 204 12.28 18.41 -14.17
C ARG A 204 13.46 17.44 -14.04
N GLY A 205 13.86 17.10 -12.81
CA GLY A 205 14.85 16.06 -12.53
C GLY A 205 14.43 14.69 -13.07
N ALA A 206 13.22 14.24 -12.73
CA ALA A 206 12.68 12.94 -13.18
C ALA A 206 12.58 12.85 -14.72
N ILE A 207 12.15 13.92 -15.38
CA ILE A 207 12.08 13.95 -16.86
C ILE A 207 13.48 13.91 -17.47
N ARG A 208 14.47 14.58 -16.86
CA ARG A 208 15.87 14.53 -17.31
C ARG A 208 16.48 13.14 -17.16
N GLU A 209 16.07 12.38 -16.15
CA GLU A 209 16.43 10.96 -15.99
C GLU A 209 15.80 10.04 -17.06
N GLY A 210 14.91 10.57 -17.91
CA GLY A 210 14.27 9.83 -18.99
C GLY A 210 12.94 9.18 -18.58
N VAL A 211 12.36 9.56 -17.44
CA VAL A 211 11.02 9.10 -17.05
C VAL A 211 9.98 9.77 -17.93
N ASP A 212 9.03 8.98 -18.46
CA ASP A 212 7.91 9.49 -19.24
C ASP A 212 7.01 10.40 -18.37
N PRO A 213 6.83 11.68 -18.72
CA PRO A 213 5.96 12.59 -17.97
C PRO A 213 4.51 12.07 -17.85
N GLU A 214 3.99 11.39 -18.87
CA GLU A 214 2.64 10.83 -18.84
C GLU A 214 2.48 9.72 -17.81
N HIS A 215 3.55 8.94 -17.58
CA HIS A 215 3.56 7.91 -16.54
C HIS A 215 3.47 8.54 -15.14
N ILE A 216 4.21 9.65 -14.91
CA ILE A 216 4.15 10.39 -13.65
C ILE A 216 2.74 10.97 -13.43
N LEU A 217 2.16 11.60 -14.45
CA LEU A 217 0.81 12.16 -14.39
C LEU A 217 -0.25 11.09 -14.12
N ALA A 218 -0.14 9.94 -14.77
CA ALA A 218 -1.08 8.84 -14.54
C ALA A 218 -0.95 8.26 -13.13
N GLY A 219 0.28 8.12 -12.62
CA GLY A 219 0.52 7.72 -11.24
C GLY A 219 -0.05 8.72 -10.24
N ALA A 220 0.06 10.03 -10.50
CA ALA A 220 -0.51 11.08 -9.67
C ALA A 220 -2.05 10.99 -9.62
N ARG A 221 -2.70 10.78 -10.78
CA ARG A 221 -4.16 10.57 -10.87
C ARG A 221 -4.62 9.32 -10.12
N ALA A 222 -3.90 8.21 -10.27
CA ALA A 222 -4.20 6.97 -9.56
C ALA A 222 -4.05 7.13 -8.04
N TYR A 223 -2.96 7.79 -7.60
CA TYR A 223 -2.76 8.12 -6.20
C TYR A 223 -3.89 9.01 -5.66
N ALA A 224 -4.30 10.04 -6.39
CA ALA A 224 -5.41 10.90 -6.01
C ALA A 224 -6.72 10.11 -5.81
N ALA A 225 -6.99 9.13 -6.68
CA ALA A 225 -8.15 8.26 -6.56
C ALA A 225 -8.08 7.37 -5.31
N GLU A 226 -6.91 6.81 -4.99
CA GLU A 226 -6.70 6.01 -3.78
C GLU A 226 -6.82 6.83 -2.48
N GLN A 227 -6.40 8.09 -2.52
CA GLN A 227 -6.46 8.98 -1.36
C GLN A 227 -7.84 9.65 -1.17
N LYS A 228 -8.82 9.34 -2.02
CA LYS A 228 -10.17 9.90 -1.91
C LYS A 228 -10.81 9.52 -0.58
N GLY A 229 -11.07 10.52 0.26
CA GLY A 229 -11.66 10.34 1.60
C GLY A 229 -10.64 10.29 2.75
N ASN A 230 -9.33 10.28 2.46
CA ASN A 230 -8.30 10.38 3.48
C ASN A 230 -8.10 11.84 3.91
N ALA A 231 -7.79 12.04 5.20
CA ALA A 231 -7.47 13.38 5.70
C ALA A 231 -6.13 13.86 5.10
N PRO A 232 -5.99 15.15 4.72
CA PRO A 232 -4.78 15.69 4.06
C PRO A 232 -3.46 15.45 4.82
N ARG A 233 -3.51 15.24 6.14
CA ARG A 233 -2.33 14.94 6.98
C ARG A 233 -1.69 13.58 6.69
N TYR A 234 -2.46 12.64 6.13
CA TYR A 234 -2.00 11.30 5.76
C TYR A 234 -1.59 11.20 4.28
N ILE A 235 -1.86 12.24 3.51
CA ILE A 235 -1.50 12.34 2.10
C ILE A 235 -0.08 12.88 2.02
N ALA A 236 0.78 12.19 1.28
CA ALA A 236 2.15 12.63 1.07
C ALA A 236 2.17 14.03 0.43
N TYR A 237 3.19 14.82 0.76
CA TYR A 237 3.46 16.05 0.01
C TYR A 237 3.90 15.67 -1.42
N PRO A 238 3.49 16.42 -2.46
CA PRO A 238 3.80 16.08 -3.86
C PRO A 238 5.31 15.98 -4.13
N GLU A 239 6.12 16.88 -3.57
CA GLU A 239 7.58 16.86 -3.72
C GLU A 239 8.22 15.61 -3.08
N ASN A 240 7.67 15.12 -1.96
CA ASN A 240 8.14 13.88 -1.33
C ASN A 240 7.67 12.65 -2.08
N TRP A 241 6.46 12.68 -2.62
CA TRP A 241 5.92 11.62 -3.46
C TRP A 241 6.72 11.46 -4.74
N LEU A 242 7.13 12.58 -5.37
CA LEU A 242 7.98 12.58 -6.53
C LEU A 242 9.41 12.10 -6.21
N ARG A 243 10.04 12.61 -5.14
CA ARG A 243 11.38 12.15 -4.74
C ARG A 243 11.46 10.65 -4.46
N GLN A 244 10.36 10.08 -3.96
CA GLN A 244 10.27 8.65 -3.66
C GLN A 244 9.87 7.79 -4.87
N ARG A 245 9.76 8.39 -6.06
CA ARG A 245 9.42 7.69 -7.31
C ARG A 245 8.13 6.87 -7.18
N ARG A 246 7.16 7.34 -6.39
CA ARG A 246 5.96 6.56 -6.06
C ARG A 246 5.06 6.29 -7.27
N TRP A 247 5.23 7.02 -8.36
CA TRP A 247 4.56 6.73 -9.63
C TRP A 247 4.90 5.32 -10.16
N GLU A 248 6.05 4.74 -9.80
CA GLU A 248 6.45 3.39 -10.24
C GLU A 248 5.55 2.28 -9.69
N GLN A 249 4.85 2.54 -8.58
CA GLN A 249 3.87 1.62 -8.00
C GLN A 249 2.57 1.56 -8.81
N TYR A 250 2.35 2.57 -9.66
CA TYR A 250 1.19 2.67 -10.52
C TYR A 250 1.60 2.30 -11.95
N PRO A 251 1.10 1.20 -12.51
CA PRO A 251 1.40 0.88 -13.90
C PRO A 251 0.92 2.02 -14.79
N ALA A 252 1.74 2.38 -15.79
CA ALA A 252 1.31 3.32 -16.80
C ALA A 252 -0.03 2.84 -17.39
N PRO A 253 -0.99 3.73 -17.62
CA PRO A 253 -2.23 3.37 -18.28
C PRO A 253 -1.84 2.82 -19.65
N SER A 254 -2.09 1.53 -19.87
CA SER A 254 -2.02 0.99 -21.22
C SER A 254 -2.90 1.88 -22.08
N ALA A 255 -2.37 2.31 -23.23
CA ALA A 255 -3.16 3.06 -24.20
C ALA A 255 -4.51 2.35 -24.38
N PRO A 256 -5.63 3.09 -24.41
CA PRO A 256 -6.92 2.47 -24.65
C PRO A 256 -6.81 1.68 -25.96
N ALA A 257 -7.03 0.37 -25.88
CA ALA A 257 -6.99 -0.47 -27.07
C ALA A 257 -7.94 0.14 -28.10
N SER A 258 -7.49 0.25 -29.35
CA SER A 258 -8.34 0.77 -30.42
C SER A 258 -9.65 -0.01 -30.45
N GLU A 259 -10.76 0.65 -30.81
CA GLU A 259 -12.07 -0.01 -30.86
C GLU A 259 -12.01 -1.28 -31.72
N ASP A 260 -11.26 -1.24 -32.82
CA ASP A 260 -10.99 -2.39 -33.68
C ASP A 260 -10.27 -3.53 -32.95
N ALA A 261 -9.27 -3.24 -32.11
CA ALA A 261 -8.56 -4.24 -31.33
C ALA A 261 -9.46 -4.87 -30.26
N VAL A 262 -10.35 -4.08 -29.67
CA VAL A 262 -11.36 -4.57 -28.71
C VAL A 262 -12.36 -5.48 -29.44
N LEU A 263 -12.86 -5.08 -30.60
CA LEU A 263 -13.75 -5.89 -31.43
C LEU A 263 -13.09 -7.18 -31.90
N ALA A 264 -11.82 -7.13 -32.32
CA ALA A 264 -11.06 -8.32 -32.71
C ALA A 264 -10.91 -9.32 -31.55
N ASN A 265 -10.64 -8.82 -30.33
CA ASN A 265 -10.54 -9.68 -29.15
C ASN A 265 -11.90 -10.33 -28.81
N LEU A 266 -12.99 -9.57 -28.88
CA LEU A 266 -14.35 -10.11 -28.69
C LEU A 266 -14.70 -11.14 -29.77
N ALA A 267 -14.36 -10.88 -31.03
CA ALA A 267 -14.54 -11.83 -32.13
C ALA A 267 -13.76 -13.13 -31.91
N ALA A 268 -12.51 -13.03 -31.43
CA ALA A 268 -11.71 -14.19 -31.07
C ALA A 268 -12.34 -14.99 -29.92
N MET A 269 -13.00 -14.34 -28.97
CA MET A 269 -13.73 -15.04 -27.90
C MET A 269 -14.95 -15.81 -28.41
N VAL A 270 -15.70 -15.20 -29.34
CA VAL A 270 -16.89 -15.80 -29.98
C VAL A 270 -16.49 -16.98 -30.85
N THR A 271 -15.46 -16.83 -31.69
CA THR A 271 -14.98 -17.91 -32.58
C THR A 271 -14.36 -19.07 -31.81
N ALA A 272 -13.72 -18.80 -30.67
CA ALA A 272 -13.23 -19.83 -29.75
C ALA A 272 -14.35 -20.55 -28.97
N GLY A 273 -15.62 -20.16 -29.12
CA GLY A 273 -16.76 -20.81 -28.45
C GLY A 273 -16.76 -20.64 -26.93
N LYS A 274 -16.11 -19.59 -26.40
CA LYS A 274 -16.03 -19.37 -24.95
C LYS A 274 -17.41 -19.02 -24.41
N SER A 275 -17.94 -19.85 -23.52
CA SER A 275 -19.29 -19.70 -22.95
C SER A 275 -19.52 -18.37 -22.21
N TYR A 276 -18.48 -17.81 -21.59
CA TYR A 276 -18.52 -16.50 -20.93
C TYR A 276 -18.49 -15.30 -21.89
N ALA A 277 -18.37 -15.51 -23.20
CA ALA A 277 -18.49 -14.42 -24.18
C ALA A 277 -19.88 -13.77 -24.15
N SER A 278 -20.92 -14.54 -23.76
CA SER A 278 -22.30 -14.06 -23.62
C SER A 278 -22.46 -12.91 -22.64
N SER A 279 -21.72 -12.91 -21.53
CA SER A 279 -21.79 -11.84 -20.52
C SER A 279 -20.92 -10.63 -20.86
N ALA A 280 -19.88 -10.84 -21.67
CA ALA A 280 -18.94 -9.79 -22.06
C ALA A 280 -19.42 -8.94 -23.26
N ILE A 281 -20.34 -9.48 -24.08
CA ILE A 281 -20.78 -8.85 -25.32
C ILE A 281 -22.21 -8.32 -25.15
N SER A 282 -22.35 -6.99 -25.19
CA SER A 282 -23.67 -6.35 -25.26
C SER A 282 -24.27 -6.48 -26.67
N SER A 283 -25.59 -6.36 -26.77
CA SER A 283 -26.30 -6.35 -28.08
C SER A 283 -25.72 -5.31 -29.04
N THR A 284 -25.41 -4.09 -28.54
CA THR A 284 -24.75 -3.05 -29.34
C THR A 284 -23.39 -3.51 -29.91
N ARG A 285 -22.55 -4.14 -29.08
CA ARG A 285 -21.26 -4.67 -29.55
C ARG A 285 -21.43 -5.85 -30.51
N ALA A 286 -22.44 -6.68 -30.30
CA ALA A 286 -22.75 -7.76 -31.23
C ALA A 286 -23.12 -7.24 -32.63
N HIS A 287 -23.89 -6.16 -32.71
CA HIS A 287 -24.15 -5.46 -33.97
C HIS A 287 -22.89 -4.86 -34.59
N GLN A 288 -22.00 -4.26 -33.79
CA GLN A 288 -20.71 -3.74 -34.28
C GLN A 288 -19.82 -4.85 -34.86
N LEU A 289 -19.77 -6.02 -34.20
CA LEU A 289 -19.02 -7.19 -34.68
C LEU A 289 -19.56 -7.73 -36.01
N LEU A 290 -20.89 -7.73 -36.19
CA LEU A 290 -21.55 -8.09 -37.46
C LEU A 290 -21.25 -7.05 -38.56
N ALA A 291 -21.34 -5.76 -38.24
CA ALA A 291 -21.06 -4.68 -39.18
C ALA A 291 -19.58 -4.68 -39.63
N ALA A 292 -18.66 -5.02 -38.73
CA ALA A 292 -17.24 -5.20 -39.02
C ALA A 292 -16.92 -6.52 -39.75
N GLY A 293 -17.89 -7.42 -39.92
CA GLY A 293 -17.70 -8.72 -40.60
C GLY A 293 -16.79 -9.69 -39.86
N LEU A 294 -16.54 -9.47 -38.55
CA LEU A 294 -15.59 -10.27 -37.76
C LEU A 294 -16.17 -11.59 -37.27
N VAL A 295 -17.50 -11.70 -37.20
CA VAL A 295 -18.26 -12.89 -36.76
C VAL A 295 -19.57 -13.00 -37.54
N THR A 296 -20.15 -14.20 -37.57
CA THR A 296 -21.48 -14.43 -38.15
C THR A 296 -22.58 -14.47 -37.08
N ARG A 297 -23.85 -14.27 -37.49
CA ARG A 297 -25.01 -14.40 -36.59
C ARG A 297 -25.09 -15.79 -35.96
N ASP A 298 -24.73 -16.84 -36.69
CA ASP A 298 -24.76 -18.21 -36.18
C ASP A 298 -23.70 -18.44 -35.10
N GLN A 299 -22.50 -17.84 -35.28
CA GLN A 299 -21.46 -17.88 -34.25
C GLN A 299 -21.90 -17.16 -32.97
N LEU A 300 -22.54 -15.99 -33.08
CA LEU A 300 -23.09 -15.28 -31.92
C LEU A 300 -24.18 -16.08 -31.20
N ARG A 301 -25.09 -16.71 -31.96
CA ARG A 301 -26.12 -17.60 -31.37
C ARG A 301 -25.51 -18.81 -30.67
N ALA A 302 -24.45 -19.40 -31.23
CA ALA A 302 -23.78 -20.56 -30.65
C ALA A 302 -23.18 -20.27 -29.26
N VAL A 303 -22.72 -19.04 -29.01
CA VAL A 303 -22.28 -18.58 -27.67
C VAL A 303 -23.39 -17.91 -26.86
N GLY A 304 -24.64 -17.89 -27.34
CA GLY A 304 -25.79 -17.35 -26.60
C GLY A 304 -25.91 -15.82 -26.59
N VAL A 305 -25.29 -15.13 -27.54
CA VAL A 305 -25.40 -13.67 -27.72
C VAL A 305 -26.53 -13.35 -28.70
N ALA A 306 -27.45 -12.47 -28.32
CA ALA A 306 -28.50 -11.95 -29.20
C ALA A 306 -28.02 -10.69 -29.95
N ALA A 307 -28.17 -10.70 -31.27
CA ALA A 307 -27.73 -9.66 -32.21
C ALA A 307 -28.67 -9.59 -33.43
#